data_AF-A0A2X3HFP7-F1
#
_entry.id   AF-A0A2X3HFP7-F1
#
_cell.length_a   1.000
_cell.length_b   1.000
_cell.length_c   1.000
_cell.angle_alpha   90.00
_cell.angle_beta   90.00
_cell.angle_gamma   90.00
#
_symmetry.space_group_name_H-M   'P 1'
#
loop_
_entity.id
_entity.type
_entity.pdbx_description
1 polymer ?
#
loop_
_entity_poly.entity_id
_entity_poly.type
_entity_poly.pdbx_seq_one_letter_code
_entity_poly.pdbx_strand_id
1 'polypeptide(L)'
;MTAKNISLDRYKQRFFGDFLELPGLTEIAVNRPGELYTKINGVWEQHAVPLSYEDCYNFARCLAKHHGDNIEDIKPGLSATLESGERCQVIVPPACERDTVSITIRKPSKVQIPHQSYIDAGFYNRVTGEEKTETHDEELIALYNTKNIPLFMEKCVEYGKTLAVAGETSTGKTTYMKMLIGYIPVHLRISTIEDNPEITFFIHKNYVHLFYPSESSDEKGSIVTPGEPFTLELPYEP
;
A
#
# COMPACT_ATOMS: atom_id res chain seq x y z
N MET A 1 12.33 10.40 28.88
CA MET A 1 13.10 10.84 27.71
C MET A 1 13.61 9.58 27.02
N THR A 2 12.98 9.16 25.93
CA THR A 2 13.50 8.08 25.09
C THR A 2 14.83 8.55 24.50
N ALA A 3 15.89 7.75 24.66
CA ALA A 3 17.21 8.10 24.14
C ALA A 3 17.14 8.22 22.61
N LYS A 4 17.67 9.33 22.07
CA LYS A 4 17.72 9.60 20.63
C LYS A 4 18.49 8.47 19.93
N ASN A 5 17.85 7.74 19.01
CA ASN A 5 18.51 6.71 18.22
C ASN A 5 19.25 7.37 17.06
N ILE A 6 20.53 7.67 17.28
CA ILE A 6 21.41 8.35 16.32
C ILE A 6 21.45 7.63 14.97
N SER A 7 21.45 6.28 14.99
CA SER A 7 21.49 5.49 13.76
C SER A 7 20.19 5.63 12.96
N LEU A 8 19.04 5.54 13.62
CA LEU A 8 17.73 5.70 12.98
C LEU A 8 17.57 7.11 12.37
N ASP A 9 17.95 8.15 13.12
CA ASP A 9 17.92 9.53 12.61
C ASP A 9 18.87 9.69 11.41
N ARG A 10 20.05 9.06 11.43
CA ARG A 10 20.98 9.09 10.29
C ARG A 10 20.37 8.46 9.03
N TYR A 11 19.72 7.30 9.14
CA TYR A 11 19.03 6.68 8.01
C TYR A 11 17.88 7.56 7.51
N LYS A 12 17.06 8.09 8.43
CA LYS A 12 15.96 9.00 8.09
C LYS A 12 16.46 10.20 7.30
N GLN A 13 17.44 10.93 7.83
CA GLN A 13 17.97 12.13 7.19
C GLN A 13 18.62 11.80 5.85
N ARG A 14 19.42 10.74 5.78
CA ARG A 14 20.15 10.37 4.57
C ARG A 14 19.24 10.01 3.40
N PHE A 15 18.14 9.30 3.65
CA PHE A 15 17.33 8.69 2.58
C PHE A 15 15.95 9.31 2.41
N PHE A 16 15.38 9.87 3.47
CA PHE A 16 14.02 10.40 3.48
C PHE A 16 13.95 11.89 3.82
N GLY A 17 15.02 12.50 4.31
CA GLY A 17 15.05 13.88 4.84
C GLY A 17 14.51 14.90 3.85
N ASP A 18 15.14 14.99 2.68
CA ASP A 18 14.76 15.95 1.63
C ASP A 18 13.29 15.78 1.20
N PHE A 19 12.81 14.54 1.11
CA PHE A 19 11.43 14.24 0.73
C PHE A 19 10.45 14.63 1.84
N LEU A 20 10.78 14.36 3.11
CA LEU A 20 9.92 14.65 4.26
C LEU A 20 9.60 16.15 4.41
N GLU A 21 10.45 17.02 3.87
CA GLU A 21 10.26 18.47 3.88
C GLU A 21 9.34 18.97 2.75
N LEU A 22 9.04 18.14 1.74
CA LEU A 22 8.25 18.54 0.58
C LEU A 22 6.82 19.00 0.99
N PRO A 23 6.38 20.18 0.53
CA PRO A 23 5.01 20.65 0.75
C PRO A 23 3.98 19.70 0.13
N GLY A 24 2.90 19.41 0.85
CA GLY A 24 1.82 18.54 0.36
C GLY A 24 2.13 17.04 0.41
N LEU A 25 3.33 16.63 0.87
CA LEU A 25 3.67 15.23 1.09
C LEU A 25 2.74 14.61 2.16
N THR A 26 2.12 13.49 1.82
CA THR A 26 1.33 12.66 2.75
C THR A 26 2.01 11.33 3.04
N GLU A 27 2.71 10.75 2.06
CA GLU A 27 3.29 9.41 2.16
C GLU A 27 4.60 9.27 1.38
N ILE A 28 5.53 8.48 1.91
CA ILE A 28 6.70 7.96 1.20
C ILE A 28 6.60 6.44 1.18
N ALA A 29 6.90 5.82 0.05
CA ALA A 29 6.95 4.37 -0.10
C ALA A 29 8.28 3.92 -0.72
N VAL A 30 8.88 2.86 -0.20
CA VAL A 30 9.98 2.12 -0.83
C VAL A 30 9.44 0.72 -1.04
N ASN A 31 9.24 0.33 -2.31
CA ASN A 31 8.73 -1.01 -2.61
C ASN A 31 9.87 -2.03 -2.77
N ARG A 32 11.05 -1.55 -3.20
CA ARG A 32 12.26 -2.35 -3.44
C ARG A 32 13.50 -1.44 -3.44
N PRO A 33 14.72 -2.00 -3.30
CA PRO A 33 15.96 -1.23 -3.31
C PRO A 33 16.13 -0.39 -4.58
N GLY A 34 16.77 0.77 -4.44
CA GLY A 34 17.06 1.68 -5.55
C GLY A 34 15.95 2.68 -5.90
N GLU A 35 14.75 2.51 -5.36
CA GLU A 35 13.61 3.38 -5.66
C GLU A 35 12.86 3.87 -4.41
N LEU A 36 12.21 5.01 -4.57
CA LEU A 36 11.35 5.65 -3.57
C LEU A 36 10.17 6.31 -4.30
N TYR A 37 8.99 6.31 -3.70
CA TYR A 37 7.82 7.00 -4.19
C TYR A 37 7.35 8.03 -3.17
N THR A 38 6.88 9.17 -3.64
CA THR A 38 6.22 10.20 -2.81
C THR A 38 4.78 10.37 -3.24
N LYS A 39 3.84 10.40 -2.28
CA LYS A 39 2.46 10.82 -2.50
C LYS A 39 2.33 12.29 -2.11
N ILE A 40 2.26 13.18 -3.09
CA ILE A 40 2.14 14.63 -2.89
C ILE A 40 0.81 15.07 -3.47
N ASN A 41 -0.04 15.70 -2.64
CA ASN A 41 -1.38 16.12 -3.04
C ASN A 41 -2.21 15.01 -3.73
N GLY A 42 -2.04 13.77 -3.26
CA GLY A 42 -2.74 12.58 -3.79
C GLY A 42 -2.08 11.89 -4.98
N VAL A 43 -1.01 12.46 -5.56
CA VAL A 43 -0.33 11.90 -6.74
C VAL A 43 0.97 11.21 -6.35
N TRP A 44 1.18 10.01 -6.89
CA TRP A 44 2.41 9.24 -6.71
C TRP A 44 3.48 9.64 -7.74
N GLU A 45 4.71 9.86 -7.27
CA GLU A 45 5.88 10.15 -8.10
C GLU A 45 7.06 9.26 -7.70
N GLN A 46 7.78 8.72 -8.68
CA GLN A 46 8.93 7.83 -8.48
C GLN A 46 10.25 8.62 -8.48
N HIS A 47 11.14 8.26 -7.56
CA HIS A 47 12.48 8.83 -7.37
C HIS A 47 13.52 7.71 -7.35
N ALA A 48 14.62 7.89 -8.07
CA ALA A 48 15.78 7.00 -7.95
C ALA A 48 16.61 7.42 -6.74
N VAL A 49 16.91 6.47 -5.85
CA VAL A 49 17.67 6.73 -4.62
C VAL A 49 18.76 5.67 -4.44
N PRO A 50 19.94 6.02 -3.90
CA PRO A 50 21.03 5.05 -3.66
C PRO A 50 20.76 4.23 -2.38
N LEU A 51 19.57 3.63 -2.29
CA LEU A 51 19.10 2.87 -1.14
C LEU A 51 19.28 1.37 -1.45
N SER A 52 20.26 0.73 -0.81
CA SER A 52 20.49 -0.71 -0.99
C SER A 52 19.52 -1.56 -0.15
N TYR A 53 19.43 -2.85 -0.45
CA TYR A 53 18.69 -3.81 0.39
C TYR A 53 19.16 -3.76 1.85
N GLU A 54 20.49 -3.73 2.06
CA GLU A 54 21.08 -3.65 3.39
C GLU A 54 20.71 -2.36 4.12
N ASP A 55 20.65 -1.22 3.40
CA ASP A 55 20.19 0.05 3.98
C ASP A 55 18.73 -0.04 4.43
N CYS A 56 17.83 -0.59 3.60
CA CYS A 56 16.42 -0.80 3.96
C CYS A 56 16.27 -1.69 5.18
N TYR A 57 16.97 -2.84 5.19
CA TYR A 57 16.89 -3.81 6.28
C TYR A 57 17.49 -3.25 7.58
N ASN A 58 18.60 -2.52 7.49
CA ASN A 58 19.20 -1.87 8.66
C ASN A 58 18.33 -0.74 9.21
N PHE A 59 17.64 0.03 8.35
CA PHE A 59 16.63 0.98 8.77
C PHE A 59 15.50 0.28 9.55
N ALA A 60 14.97 -0.83 9.03
CA ALA A 60 13.94 -1.63 9.68
C ALA A 60 14.37 -2.11 11.08
N ARG A 61 15.58 -2.66 11.20
CA ARG A 61 16.12 -3.13 12.49
C ARG A 61 16.35 -2.00 13.48
N CYS A 62 16.84 -0.84 13.02
CA CYS A 62 17.03 0.33 13.87
C CYS A 62 15.69 0.86 14.38
N LEU A 63 14.67 0.87 13.53
CA LEU A 63 13.31 1.26 13.85
C LEU A 63 12.68 0.31 14.87
N ALA A 64 12.75 -1.01 14.63
CA ALA A 64 12.25 -2.02 15.55
C ALA A 64 12.88 -1.88 16.95
N LYS A 65 14.22 -1.81 17.00
CA LYS A 65 14.96 -1.67 18.26
C LYS A 65 14.59 -0.41 19.03
N HIS A 66 14.31 0.70 18.35
CA HIS A 66 13.88 1.94 19.01
C HIS A 66 12.52 1.80 19.69
N HIS A 67 11.62 0.97 19.13
CA HIS A 67 10.30 0.67 19.69
C HIS A 67 10.28 -0.50 20.68
N GLY A 68 11.44 -1.05 21.03
CA GLY A 68 11.52 -2.25 21.87
C GLY A 68 10.95 -3.49 21.17
N ASP A 69 10.94 -3.48 19.83
CA ASP A 69 10.47 -4.56 18.98
C ASP A 69 11.62 -5.18 18.18
N ASN A 70 11.32 -6.26 17.44
CA ASN A 70 12.22 -6.92 16.50
C ASN A 70 11.57 -7.13 15.13
N ILE A 71 12.42 -7.35 14.13
CA ILE A 71 12.01 -7.75 12.78
C ILE A 71 12.93 -8.89 12.35
N GLU A 72 12.32 -10.04 12.07
CA GLU A 72 12.97 -11.33 11.84
C GLU A 72 12.12 -12.18 10.88
N ASP A 73 12.63 -13.28 10.34
CA ASP A 73 11.92 -14.12 9.38
C ASP A 73 10.57 -14.64 9.92
N ILE A 74 10.50 -14.90 11.23
CA ILE A 74 9.28 -15.32 11.92
C ILE A 74 8.39 -14.15 12.32
N LYS A 75 8.87 -12.91 12.27
CA LYS A 75 8.08 -11.69 12.50
C LYS A 75 8.49 -10.63 11.47
N PRO A 76 8.07 -10.82 10.20
CA PRO A 76 8.58 -10.01 9.09
C PRO A 76 7.89 -8.65 8.95
N GLY A 77 6.85 -8.39 9.74
CA GLY A 77 6.11 -7.13 9.75
C GLY A 77 6.40 -6.27 10.97
N LEU A 78 6.55 -4.97 10.76
CA LEU A 78 6.77 -3.97 11.80
C LEU A 78 5.86 -2.76 11.59
N SER A 79 5.19 -2.33 12.65
CA SER A 79 4.48 -1.05 12.72
C SER A 79 5.08 -0.20 13.84
N ALA A 80 5.60 0.97 13.50
CA ALA A 80 6.37 1.82 14.41
C ALA A 80 6.17 3.31 14.10
N THR A 81 6.75 4.21 14.89
CA THR A 81 6.66 5.66 14.70
C THR A 81 8.05 6.31 14.82
N LEU A 82 8.46 7.11 13.85
CA LEU A 82 9.73 7.84 13.94
C LEU A 82 9.69 8.86 15.08
N GLU A 83 10.86 9.24 15.58
CA GLU A 83 10.98 10.29 16.62
C GLU A 83 10.36 11.63 16.18
N SER A 84 10.30 11.89 14.87
CA SER A 84 9.64 13.07 14.28
C SER A 84 8.11 12.96 14.15
N GLY A 85 7.52 11.79 14.47
CA GLY A 85 6.08 11.56 14.54
C GLY A 85 5.46 10.88 13.31
N GLU A 86 6.23 10.62 12.25
CA GLU A 86 5.75 9.85 11.10
C GLU A 86 5.53 8.39 11.47
N ARG A 87 4.42 7.82 11.00
CA ARG A 87 4.14 6.40 11.17
C ARG A 87 4.87 5.62 10.10
N CYS A 88 5.54 4.56 10.50
CA CYS A 88 6.29 3.70 9.61
C CYS A 88 5.73 2.30 9.65
N GLN A 89 5.67 1.69 8.48
CA GLN A 89 5.48 0.28 8.33
C GLN A 89 6.58 -0.31 7.50
N VAL A 90 7.02 -1.48 7.93
CA VAL A 90 8.07 -2.21 7.25
C VAL A 90 7.67 -3.66 7.13
N ILE A 91 7.82 -4.22 5.94
CA ILE A 91 7.66 -5.64 5.66
C ILE A 91 8.94 -6.13 5.02
N VAL A 92 9.53 -7.18 5.58
CA VAL A 92 10.74 -7.84 5.08
C VAL A 92 10.42 -9.26 4.59
N PRO A 93 11.31 -9.90 3.83
CA PRO A 93 11.18 -11.32 3.53
C PRO A 93 11.11 -12.15 4.82
N PRO A 94 10.32 -13.24 4.86
CA PRO A 94 9.64 -13.88 3.73
C PRO A 94 8.23 -13.33 3.39
N ALA A 95 7.73 -12.30 4.08
CA ALA A 95 6.36 -11.79 3.86
C ALA A 95 6.21 -10.80 2.68
N CYS A 96 7.29 -10.47 2.00
CA CYS A 96 7.28 -9.75 0.73
C CYS A 96 8.25 -10.38 -0.28
N GLU A 97 8.27 -9.85 -1.50
CA GLU A 97 9.17 -10.30 -2.58
C GLU A 97 10.62 -10.43 -2.10
N ARG A 98 11.30 -11.50 -2.52
CA ARG A 98 12.71 -11.73 -2.18
C ARG A 98 13.58 -10.57 -2.66
N ASP A 99 14.64 -10.28 -1.93
CA ASP A 99 15.57 -9.18 -2.22
C ASP A 99 14.89 -7.78 -2.20
N THR A 100 13.68 -7.67 -1.64
CA THR A 100 12.97 -6.41 -1.42
C THR A 100 12.70 -6.17 0.06
N VAL A 101 12.42 -4.91 0.42
CA VAL A 101 11.87 -4.51 1.71
C VAL A 101 10.83 -3.44 1.41
N SER A 102 9.58 -3.68 1.81
CA SER A 102 8.52 -2.68 1.70
C SER A 102 8.61 -1.74 2.91
N ILE A 103 8.74 -0.43 2.68
CA ILE A 103 8.74 0.60 3.72
C ILE A 103 7.69 1.63 3.32
N THR A 104 6.73 1.89 4.20
CA THR A 104 5.76 2.98 4.04
C THR A 104 5.89 3.96 5.21
N ILE A 105 6.12 5.24 4.92
CA ILE A 105 6.24 6.31 5.91
C ILE A 105 5.10 7.31 5.67
N ARG A 106 4.19 7.46 6.63
CA ARG A 106 3.07 8.39 6.55
C ARG A 106 3.27 9.58 7.46
N LYS A 107 3.22 10.77 6.86
CA LYS A 107 3.33 12.04 7.55
C LYS A 107 2.00 12.35 8.26
N PRO A 108 2.01 12.67 9.57
CA PRO A 108 0.79 13.06 10.26
C PRO A 108 0.30 14.40 9.71
N SER A 109 -1.01 14.50 9.45
CA SER A 109 -1.62 15.81 9.19
C SER A 109 -1.62 16.62 10.48
N LYS A 110 -1.03 17.81 10.43
CA LYS A 110 -1.14 18.82 11.51
C LYS A 110 -2.31 19.78 11.28
N VAL A 111 -3.04 19.62 10.16
CA VAL A 111 -4.13 20.49 9.79
C VAL A 111 -5.40 20.03 10.50
N GLN A 112 -5.89 20.85 11.42
CA GLN A 112 -7.24 20.72 11.93
C GLN A 112 -8.19 21.42 10.95
N ILE A 113 -8.88 20.65 10.13
CA ILE A 113 -9.87 21.17 9.18
C ILE A 113 -11.13 21.54 9.99
N PRO A 114 -11.57 22.81 10.00
CA PRO A 114 -12.80 23.20 10.69
C PRO A 114 -14.01 22.48 10.09
N HIS A 115 -15.01 22.19 10.93
CA HIS A 115 -16.24 21.56 10.49
C HIS A 115 -16.93 22.35 9.36
N GLN A 116 -16.90 23.69 9.42
CA GLN A 116 -17.44 24.55 8.37
C GLN A 116 -16.80 24.28 6.99
N SER A 117 -15.50 24.01 6.94
CA SER A 117 -14.83 23.69 5.67
C SER A 117 -15.34 22.40 5.04
N TYR A 118 -15.77 21.41 5.84
CA TYR A 118 -16.43 20.21 5.33
C TYR A 118 -17.84 20.52 4.81
N ILE A 119 -18.60 21.38 5.53
CA ILE A 119 -19.93 21.81 5.11
C ILE A 119 -19.84 22.54 3.76
N ASP A 120 -18.93 23.51 3.64
CA ASP A 120 -18.74 24.31 2.43
C ASP A 120 -18.24 23.47 1.24
N ALA A 121 -17.43 22.43 1.52
CA ALA A 121 -17.01 21.44 0.52
C ALA A 121 -18.11 20.43 0.14
N GLY A 122 -19.30 20.55 0.71
CA GLY A 122 -20.43 19.66 0.40
C GLY A 122 -20.27 18.25 0.97
N PHE A 123 -19.49 18.06 2.03
CA PHE A 123 -19.24 16.75 2.64
C PHE A 123 -20.54 16.01 3.03
N TYR A 124 -21.57 16.75 3.44
CA TYR A 124 -22.88 16.18 3.81
C TYR A 124 -23.82 15.94 2.64
N ASN A 125 -23.44 16.33 1.42
CA ASN A 125 -24.28 16.14 0.23
C ASN A 125 -24.58 14.65 0.00
N ARG A 126 -23.69 13.75 0.43
CA ARG A 126 -23.91 12.28 0.41
C ARG A 126 -25.12 11.85 1.22
N VAL A 127 -25.29 12.47 2.38
CA VAL A 127 -26.34 12.14 3.35
C VAL A 127 -27.67 12.77 2.93
N THR A 128 -27.62 13.95 2.32
CA THR A 128 -28.81 14.65 1.80
C THR A 128 -29.26 14.13 0.43
N GLY A 129 -28.45 13.29 -0.24
CA GLY A 129 -28.73 12.78 -1.58
C GLY A 129 -28.49 13.80 -2.70
N GLU A 130 -27.82 14.91 -2.38
CA GLU A 130 -27.49 16.00 -3.31
C GLU A 130 -26.09 15.85 -3.92
N GLU A 131 -25.32 14.84 -3.50
CA GLU A 131 -23.98 14.62 -4.04
C GLU A 131 -24.05 14.10 -5.47
N LYS A 132 -23.56 14.92 -6.40
CA LYS A 132 -23.10 14.46 -7.71
C LYS A 132 -21.66 14.00 -7.60
N THR A 133 -21.38 12.95 -6.84
CA THR A 133 -20.15 12.20 -7.12
C THR A 133 -20.32 11.55 -8.48
N GLU A 134 -19.37 11.73 -9.39
CA GLU A 134 -19.28 10.87 -10.57
C GLU A 134 -18.91 9.47 -10.08
N THR A 135 -19.89 8.72 -9.57
CA THR A 135 -19.68 7.33 -9.15
C THR A 135 -19.47 6.42 -10.36
N HIS A 136 -19.62 6.96 -11.58
CA HIS A 136 -19.70 6.26 -12.85
C HIS A 136 -20.75 5.15 -12.88
N ASP A 137 -21.64 5.07 -11.88
CA ASP A 137 -22.60 3.98 -11.76
C ASP A 137 -23.63 4.02 -12.90
N GLU A 138 -24.06 5.21 -13.32
CA GLU A 138 -24.99 5.36 -14.45
C GLU A 138 -24.39 4.79 -15.75
N GLU A 139 -23.11 5.07 -16.02
CA GLU A 139 -22.39 4.53 -17.17
C GLU A 139 -22.26 3.01 -17.08
N LEU A 140 -21.85 2.49 -15.91
CA LEU A 140 -21.73 1.05 -15.69
C LEU A 140 -23.07 0.32 -15.83
N ILE A 141 -24.15 0.89 -15.28
CA ILE A 141 -25.52 0.35 -15.43
C ILE A 141 -25.94 0.36 -16.89
N ALA A 142 -25.64 1.43 -17.63
CA ALA A 142 -25.93 1.51 -19.06
C ALA A 142 -25.19 0.41 -19.83
N LEU A 143 -23.87 0.25 -19.62
CA LEU A 143 -23.05 -0.78 -20.27
C LEU A 143 -23.57 -2.20 -19.97
N TYR A 144 -23.95 -2.45 -18.72
CA TYR A 144 -24.53 -3.72 -18.30
C TYR A 144 -25.90 -3.99 -18.98
N ASN A 145 -26.78 -2.99 -19.02
CA ASN A 145 -28.10 -3.09 -19.63
C ASN A 145 -28.03 -3.31 -21.14
N THR A 146 -27.06 -2.67 -21.81
CA THR A 146 -26.81 -2.86 -23.25
C THR A 146 -26.00 -4.13 -23.56
N LYS A 147 -25.70 -4.96 -22.56
CA LYS A 147 -24.90 -6.20 -22.68
C LYS A 147 -23.49 -6.00 -23.22
N ASN A 148 -22.92 -4.80 -23.06
CA ASN A 148 -21.51 -4.56 -23.35
C ASN A 148 -20.65 -4.98 -22.15
N ILE A 149 -20.69 -6.27 -21.84
CA ILE A 149 -19.99 -6.87 -20.70
C ILE A 149 -18.47 -6.68 -20.76
N PRO A 150 -17.80 -6.79 -21.94
CA PRO A 150 -16.36 -6.52 -22.01
C PRO A 150 -16.00 -5.14 -21.46
N LEU A 151 -16.59 -4.07 -22.02
CA LEU A 151 -16.29 -2.71 -21.58
C LEU A 151 -16.78 -2.44 -20.15
N PHE A 152 -17.89 -3.04 -19.73
CA PHE A 152 -18.35 -2.97 -18.33
C PHE A 152 -17.28 -3.49 -17.36
N MET A 153 -16.63 -4.61 -17.67
CA MET A 153 -15.61 -5.19 -16.81
C MET A 153 -14.33 -4.34 -16.79
N GLU A 154 -13.92 -3.80 -17.94
CA GLU A 154 -12.79 -2.87 -18.05
C GLU A 154 -13.03 -1.61 -17.19
N LYS A 155 -14.21 -0.99 -17.35
CA LYS A 155 -14.61 0.20 -16.59
C LYS A 155 -14.80 -0.06 -15.10
N CYS A 156 -15.27 -1.24 -14.70
CA CYS A 156 -15.32 -1.60 -13.28
C CYS A 156 -13.94 -1.53 -12.63
N VAL A 157 -12.90 -2.02 -13.32
CA VAL A 157 -11.52 -1.95 -12.80
C VAL A 157 -10.99 -0.52 -12.84
N GLU A 158 -11.15 0.17 -13.96
CA GLU A 158 -10.68 1.55 -14.14
C GLU A 158 -11.25 2.49 -13.08
N TYR A 159 -12.53 2.32 -12.72
CA TYR A 159 -13.25 3.13 -11.74
C TYR A 159 -13.11 2.63 -10.30
N GLY A 160 -12.23 1.65 -10.04
CA GLY A 160 -11.91 1.19 -8.69
C GLY A 160 -13.06 0.46 -7.97
N LYS A 161 -13.93 -0.24 -8.72
CA LYS A 161 -15.01 -1.04 -8.10
C LYS A 161 -14.44 -2.30 -7.46
N THR A 162 -15.01 -2.69 -6.32
CA THR A 162 -14.69 -3.97 -5.68
C THR A 162 -15.25 -5.12 -6.51
N LEU A 163 -14.36 -6.00 -6.99
CA LEU A 163 -14.69 -7.13 -7.84
C LEU A 163 -14.35 -8.44 -7.12
N ALA A 164 -15.27 -9.40 -7.16
CA ALA A 164 -15.05 -10.77 -6.70
C ALA A 164 -15.20 -11.74 -7.87
N VAL A 165 -14.14 -12.46 -8.22
CA VAL A 165 -14.16 -13.47 -9.30
C VAL A 165 -14.44 -14.83 -8.71
N ALA A 166 -15.65 -15.36 -8.94
CA ALA A 166 -16.11 -16.64 -8.42
C ALA A 166 -16.24 -17.71 -9.52
N GLY A 167 -16.10 -18.98 -9.13
CA GLY A 167 -16.15 -20.14 -10.05
C GLY A 167 -15.48 -21.37 -9.46
N GLU A 168 -15.71 -22.55 -10.05
CA GLU A 168 -15.11 -23.82 -9.59
C GLU A 168 -13.57 -23.82 -9.73
N THR A 169 -12.89 -24.74 -9.04
CA THR A 169 -11.44 -24.91 -9.18
C THR A 169 -11.06 -25.19 -10.63
N SER A 170 -9.93 -24.63 -11.08
CA SER A 170 -9.41 -24.81 -12.45
C SER A 170 -10.28 -24.25 -13.59
N THR A 171 -11.21 -23.32 -13.30
CA THR A 171 -12.03 -22.63 -14.32
C THR A 171 -11.39 -21.38 -14.91
N GLY A 172 -10.13 -21.08 -14.57
CA GLY A 172 -9.40 -19.92 -15.10
C GLY A 172 -9.65 -18.59 -14.37
N LYS A 173 -10.20 -18.61 -13.15
CA LYS A 173 -10.42 -17.41 -12.32
C LYS A 173 -9.18 -16.52 -12.22
N THR A 174 -8.04 -17.13 -11.87
CA THR A 174 -6.78 -16.41 -11.71
C THR A 174 -6.29 -15.82 -13.02
N THR A 175 -6.46 -16.54 -14.14
CA THR A 175 -6.17 -16.04 -15.48
C THR A 175 -7.04 -14.82 -15.84
N TYR A 176 -8.34 -14.90 -15.55
CA TYR A 176 -9.26 -13.80 -15.79
C TYR A 176 -8.94 -12.57 -14.93
N MET A 177 -8.63 -12.78 -13.65
CA MET A 177 -8.19 -11.72 -12.74
C MET A 177 -6.89 -11.06 -13.23
N LYS A 178 -5.89 -11.84 -13.66
CA LYS A 178 -4.63 -11.31 -14.21
C LYS A 178 -4.84 -10.45 -15.45
N MET A 179 -5.79 -10.82 -16.31
CA MET A 179 -6.19 -10.00 -17.46
C MET A 179 -6.79 -8.65 -17.00
N LEU A 180 -7.69 -8.69 -16.00
CA LEU A 180 -8.33 -7.48 -15.48
C LEU A 180 -7.35 -6.50 -14.82
N ILE A 181 -6.27 -6.99 -14.20
CA ILE A 181 -5.23 -6.13 -13.60
C ILE A 181 -4.66 -5.12 -14.62
N GLY A 182 -4.64 -5.44 -15.91
CA GLY A 182 -4.15 -4.53 -16.96
C GLY A 182 -5.00 -3.26 -17.14
N TYR A 183 -6.22 -3.21 -16.59
CA TYR A 183 -7.09 -2.04 -16.62
C TYR A 183 -6.99 -1.16 -15.38
N ILE A 184 -6.13 -1.52 -14.41
CA ILE A 184 -5.85 -0.66 -13.27
C ILE A 184 -5.08 0.57 -13.80
N PRO A 185 -5.45 1.81 -13.41
CA PRO A 185 -4.69 2.99 -13.82
C PRO A 185 -3.23 2.94 -13.34
N VAL A 186 -2.29 3.19 -14.26
CA VAL A 186 -0.83 3.01 -14.02
C VAL A 186 -0.23 3.94 -12.96
N HIS A 187 -0.95 4.99 -12.56
CA HIS A 187 -0.51 5.96 -11.55
C HIS A 187 -0.88 5.55 -10.11
N LEU A 188 -1.65 4.47 -9.94
CA LEU A 188 -2.02 3.93 -8.63
C LEU A 188 -0.91 3.05 -8.05
N ARG A 189 -0.88 2.97 -6.73
CA ARG A 189 -0.06 2.00 -6.01
C ARG A 189 -0.85 0.70 -5.88
N ILE A 190 -0.20 -0.45 -6.12
CA ILE A 190 -0.87 -1.75 -6.06
C ILE A 190 -0.18 -2.65 -5.05
N SER A 191 -0.97 -3.37 -4.27
CA SER A 191 -0.44 -4.41 -3.41
C SER A 191 -1.16 -5.72 -3.65
N THR A 192 -0.40 -6.81 -3.73
CA THR A 192 -0.95 -8.16 -3.83
C THR A 192 -0.71 -8.91 -2.54
N ILE A 193 -1.64 -9.80 -2.19
CA ILE A 193 -1.50 -10.72 -1.07
C ILE A 193 -1.76 -12.11 -1.64
N GLU A 194 -0.72 -12.93 -1.67
CA GLU A 194 -0.72 -14.23 -2.34
C GLU A 194 -0.11 -15.28 -1.41
N ASP A 195 -0.53 -16.54 -1.53
CA ASP A 195 0.17 -17.65 -0.89
C ASP A 195 1.38 -18.11 -1.71
N ASN A 196 1.17 -18.20 -3.03
CA ASN A 196 2.18 -18.49 -4.03
C ASN A 196 2.27 -17.33 -5.04
N PRO A 197 3.48 -16.88 -5.43
CA PRO A 197 3.64 -15.83 -6.44
C PRO A 197 3.00 -16.23 -7.77
N GLU A 198 1.98 -15.49 -8.18
CA GLU A 198 1.23 -15.75 -9.39
C GLU A 198 1.07 -14.50 -10.25
N ILE A 199 0.89 -13.34 -9.63
CA ILE A 199 0.69 -12.06 -10.31
C ILE A 199 2.04 -11.50 -10.77
N THR A 200 2.06 -10.95 -11.99
CA THR A 200 3.22 -10.24 -12.54
C THR A 200 2.73 -8.94 -13.14
N PHE A 201 3.37 -7.83 -12.77
CA PHE A 201 3.09 -6.51 -13.33
C PHE A 201 4.09 -6.19 -14.45
N PHE A 202 3.58 -5.91 -15.64
CA PHE A 202 4.42 -5.54 -16.80
C PHE A 202 4.50 -4.03 -17.02
N ILE A 203 3.48 -3.28 -16.58
CA ILE A 203 3.35 -1.83 -16.80
C ILE A 203 3.37 -1.03 -15.50
N HIS A 204 2.85 -1.60 -14.40
CA HIS A 204 2.85 -0.94 -13.09
C HIS A 204 4.23 -1.02 -12.47
N LYS A 205 4.70 0.09 -11.93
CA LYS A 205 5.99 0.18 -11.23
C LYS A 205 5.83 0.31 -9.71
N ASN A 206 4.81 1.07 -9.30
CA ASN A 206 4.50 1.30 -7.90
C ASN A 206 3.66 0.13 -7.34
N TYR A 207 4.30 -1.00 -7.04
CA TYR A 207 3.61 -2.15 -6.46
C TYR A 207 4.43 -2.87 -5.40
N VAL A 208 3.75 -3.61 -4.53
CA VAL A 208 4.35 -4.53 -3.54
C VAL A 208 3.68 -5.90 -3.66
N HIS A 209 4.47 -6.96 -3.69
CA HIS A 209 3.96 -8.33 -3.53
C HIS A 209 4.14 -8.77 -2.08
N LEU A 210 3.04 -9.18 -1.44
CA LEU A 210 3.02 -9.71 -0.09
C LEU A 210 2.65 -11.18 -0.09
N PHE A 211 3.28 -11.93 0.82
CA PHE A 211 3.13 -13.36 0.91
C PHE A 211 2.72 -13.80 2.31
N TYR A 212 1.88 -14.84 2.36
CA TYR A 212 1.59 -15.58 3.57
C TYR A 212 1.78 -17.09 3.31
N PRO A 213 2.19 -17.89 4.29
CA PRO A 213 2.35 -19.33 4.11
C PRO A 213 1.01 -20.00 3.78
N SER A 214 0.95 -20.74 2.67
CA SER A 214 -0.13 -21.69 2.39
C SER A 214 -0.07 -22.82 3.43
N GLU A 215 -1.05 -22.88 4.33
CA GLU A 215 -1.17 -23.89 5.39
C GLU A 215 -0.13 -23.78 6.51
N SER A 216 -0.51 -23.08 7.58
CA SER A 216 -0.12 -23.51 8.91
C SER A 216 -0.68 -24.93 9.11
N SER A 217 0.17 -25.96 9.07
CA SER A 217 0.02 -26.97 10.11
C SER A 217 -0.04 -26.20 11.43
N ASP A 218 -0.94 -26.59 12.35
CA ASP A 218 -1.01 -26.10 13.73
C ASP A 218 0.29 -26.42 14.53
N GLU A 219 1.46 -26.34 13.90
CA GLU A 219 2.73 -26.22 14.56
C GLU A 219 2.84 -24.81 15.11
N LYS A 220 2.72 -24.72 16.44
CA LYS A 220 3.04 -23.55 17.25
C LYS A 220 4.34 -22.90 16.78
N GLY A 221 4.27 -21.93 15.87
CA GLY A 221 5.46 -21.30 15.29
C GLY A 221 5.31 -20.67 13.90
N SER A 222 4.23 -20.93 13.15
CA SER A 222 3.94 -20.16 11.92
C SER A 222 3.17 -18.88 12.27
N ILE A 223 3.83 -17.73 12.10
CA ILE A 223 3.41 -16.45 12.70
C ILE A 223 2.67 -15.54 11.70
N VAL A 224 2.88 -15.70 10.39
CA VAL A 224 2.23 -14.83 9.38
C VAL A 224 0.92 -15.45 8.90
N THR A 225 -0.20 -14.81 9.20
CA THR A 225 -1.54 -15.19 8.68
C THR A 225 -1.94 -14.32 7.49
N PRO A 226 -2.92 -14.69 6.65
CA PRO A 226 -3.40 -13.83 5.56
C PRO A 226 -3.82 -12.43 6.03
N GLY A 227 -4.28 -12.32 7.28
CA GLY A 227 -4.70 -11.06 7.90
C GLY A 227 -3.56 -10.15 8.34
N GLU A 228 -2.34 -10.66 8.53
CA GLU A 228 -1.21 -9.85 9.02
C GLU A 228 -0.63 -8.90 7.95
N PRO A 229 -0.26 -9.35 6.73
CA PRO A 229 0.12 -8.44 5.65
C PRO A 229 -1.00 -7.46 5.32
N PHE A 230 -2.26 -7.92 5.39
CA PHE A 230 -3.44 -7.07 5.20
C PHE A 230 -3.54 -5.98 6.27
N THR A 231 -3.42 -6.32 7.56
CA THR A 231 -3.48 -5.34 8.67
C THR A 231 -2.29 -4.38 8.65
N LEU A 232 -1.14 -4.84 8.16
CA LEU A 232 -0.01 -3.98 7.94
C LEU A 232 -0.35 -3.00 6.82
N GLU A 233 -0.80 -3.38 5.63
CA GLU A 233 -1.04 -2.34 4.60
C GLU A 233 -2.34 -1.53 4.74
N LEU A 234 -3.36 -2.01 5.45
CA LEU A 234 -4.67 -1.35 5.61
C LEU A 234 -4.70 0.08 6.19
N PRO A 235 -3.79 0.56 7.05
CA PRO A 235 -3.85 1.93 7.54
C PRO A 235 -3.45 2.97 6.48
N TYR A 236 -3.19 2.56 5.23
CA TYR A 236 -2.72 3.38 4.13
C TYR A 236 -3.65 3.12 2.96
N GLU A 237 -4.26 4.17 2.43
CA GLU A 237 -5.15 4.08 1.27
C GLU A 237 -4.31 3.65 0.05
N PRO A 238 -4.44 2.41 -0.47
CA PRO A 238 -3.83 2.05 -1.75
C PRO A 238 -4.32 2.97 -2.87
#